data_AF-A0A960VD95-F1
#
_entry.id   AF-A0A960VD95-F1
#
_cell.length_a   1.000
_cell.length_b   1.000
_cell.length_c   1.000
_cell.angle_alpha   90.00
_cell.angle_beta   90.00
_cell.angle_gamma   90.00
#
_symmetry.space_group_name_H-M   'P 1'
#
loop_
_entity.id
_entity.type
_entity.pdbx_description
1 polymer ?
#
loop_
_entity_poly.entity_id
_entity_poly.type
_entity_poly.pdbx_seq_one_letter_code
_entity_poly.pdbx_strand_id
1 'polypeptide(L)'
;MQKILGTILAVLVFSSFSGLSAKCFGFSKNKDFKVCVNGNNNAARKKAQSICKAKSGKDCGNITGYTGSCNASGSTKCLDESGTEKKKLKVN
;
A
#
# COMPACT_ATOMS: atom_id res chain seq x y z
N MET A 1 28.64 -27.74 -30.89
CA MET A 1 28.27 -28.50 -29.67
C MET A 1 27.05 -27.85 -29.05
N GLN A 2 25.90 -28.49 -29.23
CA GLN A 2 24.61 -28.16 -28.65
C GLN A 2 24.52 -28.76 -27.24
N LYS A 3 23.97 -28.03 -26.26
CA LYS A 3 23.41 -28.45 -24.95
C LYS A 3 23.10 -27.18 -24.14
N ILE A 4 21.97 -26.53 -24.39
CA ILE A 4 20.71 -26.59 -23.63
C ILE A 4 20.90 -26.40 -22.11
N LEU A 5 20.01 -25.57 -21.54
CA LEU A 5 19.43 -25.69 -20.19
C LEU A 5 20.10 -24.90 -19.06
N GLY A 6 19.58 -23.69 -18.82
CA GLY A 6 19.77 -22.92 -17.60
C GLY A 6 18.42 -22.35 -17.15
N THR A 7 17.61 -23.24 -16.59
CA THR A 7 16.21 -23.11 -16.17
C THR A 7 15.90 -21.85 -15.37
N ILE A 8 14.80 -21.21 -15.77
CA ILE A 8 14.04 -20.15 -15.11
C ILE A 8 13.81 -20.50 -13.63
N LEU A 9 14.20 -19.62 -12.71
CA LEU A 9 13.70 -19.64 -11.33
C LEU A 9 13.03 -18.30 -11.02
N ALA A 10 11.83 -18.12 -11.58
CA ALA A 10 10.87 -17.16 -11.10
C ALA A 10 10.37 -17.62 -9.73
N VAL A 11 11.00 -17.12 -8.65
CA VAL A 11 10.48 -17.26 -7.29
C VAL A 11 9.28 -16.32 -7.13
N LEU A 12 8.13 -16.83 -7.59
CA LEU A 12 6.80 -16.32 -7.29
C LEU A 12 6.47 -16.73 -5.84
N VAL A 13 6.81 -15.88 -4.87
CA VAL A 13 6.28 -16.01 -3.52
C VAL A 13 4.88 -15.39 -3.49
N PHE A 14 3.89 -16.13 -4.01
CA PHE A 14 2.49 -15.91 -3.69
C PHE A 14 2.18 -16.60 -2.35
N SER A 15 2.55 -15.94 -1.26
CA SER A 15 2.15 -16.35 0.09
C SER A 15 0.74 -15.82 0.40
N SER A 16 -0.22 -16.74 0.31
CA SER A 16 -1.34 -16.90 1.24
C SER A 16 -2.25 -15.69 1.49
N PHE A 17 -3.27 -15.57 0.64
CA PHE A 17 -4.41 -14.68 0.82
C PHE A 17 -5.40 -15.30 1.84
N SER A 18 -5.18 -15.05 3.12
CA SER A 18 -6.14 -15.35 4.18
C SER A 18 -6.81 -14.03 4.60
N GLY A 19 -8.03 -13.80 4.11
CA GLY A 19 -8.96 -12.77 4.63
C GLY A 19 -8.38 -11.35 4.75
N LEU A 20 -7.79 -10.80 3.67
CA LEU A 20 -7.28 -9.42 3.68
C LEU A 20 -8.45 -8.43 3.75
N SER A 21 -8.82 -8.04 4.97
CA SER A 21 -9.57 -6.82 5.21
C SER A 21 -8.68 -5.65 4.79
N ALA A 22 -8.91 -5.14 3.59
CA ALA A 22 -8.12 -4.07 3.02
C ALA A 22 -8.36 -2.76 3.81
N LYS A 23 -7.30 -1.99 4.07
CA LYS A 23 -7.37 -0.82 4.95
C LYS A 23 -6.64 0.39 4.39
N CYS A 24 -7.24 1.55 4.61
CA CYS A 24 -6.69 2.87 4.30
C CYS A 24 -6.02 3.45 5.53
N PHE A 25 -4.69 3.49 5.52
CA PHE A 25 -3.86 3.96 6.63
C PHE A 25 -3.65 5.47 6.55
N GLY A 26 -3.87 6.15 7.67
CA GLY A 26 -3.51 7.55 7.86
C GLY A 26 -2.18 7.69 8.62
N PHE A 27 -1.50 8.81 8.42
CA PHE A 27 -0.16 9.03 8.98
C PHE A 27 -0.12 10.23 9.93
N SER A 28 0.83 10.19 10.86
CA SER A 28 0.99 11.20 11.93
C SER A 28 1.61 12.50 11.44
N LYS A 29 2.66 12.42 10.63
CA LYS A 29 3.35 13.61 10.09
C LYS A 29 2.77 14.11 8.79
N ASN A 30 2.00 13.27 8.10
CA ASN A 30 1.43 13.60 6.80
C ASN A 30 -0.03 13.18 6.72
N LYS A 31 -0.86 13.98 7.39
CA LYS A 31 -2.31 13.73 7.55
C LYS A 31 -3.09 13.91 6.25
N ASP A 32 -2.50 14.65 5.31
CA ASP A 32 -3.04 14.88 3.97
C ASP A 32 -3.01 13.62 3.12
N PHE A 33 -2.19 12.62 3.43
CA PHE A 33 -2.15 11.38 2.67
C PHE A 33 -2.78 10.23 3.45
N LYS A 34 -3.59 9.44 2.74
CA LYS A 34 -4.08 8.15 3.20
C LYS A 34 -3.75 7.11 2.14
N VAL A 35 -3.14 6.00 2.55
CA VAL A 35 -2.75 4.93 1.62
C VAL A 35 -3.57 3.69 1.91
N CYS A 36 -4.33 3.24 0.92
CA CYS A 36 -5.14 2.04 0.97
C CYS A 36 -4.34 0.86 0.41
N VAL A 37 -4.08 -0.12 1.27
CA VAL A 37 -3.46 -1.39 0.87
C VAL A 37 -4.28 -2.55 1.42
N ASN A 38 -4.21 -3.67 0.74
CA ASN A 38 -4.88 -4.88 1.20
C ASN A 38 -4.19 -5.41 2.48
N GLY A 39 -5.01 -5.76 3.49
CA GLY A 39 -4.56 -6.27 4.78
C GLY A 39 -4.30 -5.22 5.89
N ASN A 40 -4.14 -5.71 7.12
CA ASN A 40 -3.83 -4.90 8.32
C ASN A 40 -2.60 -5.43 9.09
N ASN A 41 -1.80 -6.27 8.45
CA ASN A 41 -0.58 -6.81 9.03
C ASN A 41 0.59 -5.80 8.95
N ASN A 42 1.71 -6.13 9.58
CA ASN A 42 2.89 -5.26 9.60
C ASN A 42 3.44 -5.01 8.18
N ALA A 43 3.30 -5.98 7.27
CA ALA A 43 3.70 -5.82 5.87
C ALA A 43 2.86 -4.74 5.15
N ALA A 44 1.53 -4.77 5.30
CA ALA A 44 0.63 -3.75 4.77
C ALA A 44 0.99 -2.35 5.32
N ARG A 45 1.24 -2.25 6.62
CA ARG A 45 1.66 -0.99 7.27
C ARG A 45 2.95 -0.43 6.68
N LYS A 46 3.98 -1.27 6.52
CA LYS A 46 5.24 -0.89 5.89
C LYS A 46 5.06 -0.49 4.42
N LYS A 47 4.25 -1.23 3.65
CA LYS A 47 3.91 -0.90 2.25
C LYS A 47 3.25 0.48 2.17
N ALA A 48 2.26 0.74 3.02
CA ALA A 48 1.56 2.01 3.09
C ALA A 48 2.51 3.19 3.41
N GLN A 49 3.39 3.04 4.39
CA GLN A 49 4.40 4.05 4.73
C GLN A 49 5.37 4.31 3.57
N SER A 50 5.81 3.25 2.88
CA SER A 50 6.70 3.37 1.72
C SER A 50 6.05 4.16 0.58
N ILE A 51 4.78 3.87 0.27
CA ILE A 51 4.02 4.58 -0.76
C ILE A 51 3.85 6.06 -0.39
N CYS A 52 3.48 6.35 0.86
CA CYS A 52 3.34 7.72 1.32
C CYS A 52 4.65 8.50 1.21
N LYS A 53 5.77 7.91 1.63
CA LYS A 53 7.10 8.51 1.52
C LYS A 53 7.50 8.76 0.06
N ALA A 54 7.25 7.78 -0.82
CA ALA A 54 7.54 7.89 -2.24
C ALA A 54 6.73 9.00 -2.92
N LYS A 55 5.45 9.18 -2.54
CA LYS A 55 4.58 10.20 -3.14
C LYS A 55 4.73 11.59 -2.55
N SER A 56 4.92 11.68 -1.24
CA SER A 56 5.07 12.98 -0.57
C SER A 56 6.50 13.51 -0.61
N GLY A 57 7.51 12.67 -0.88
CA GLY A 57 8.92 13.02 -0.76
C GLY A 57 9.38 13.31 0.67
N LYS A 58 8.53 13.05 1.68
CA LYS A 58 8.75 13.35 3.09
C LYS A 58 8.46 12.14 3.95
N ASP A 59 9.02 12.14 5.16
CA ASP A 59 8.67 11.14 6.16
C ASP A 59 7.20 11.30 6.59
N CYS A 60 6.41 10.25 6.37
CA CYS A 60 5.01 10.24 6.79
C CYS A 60 4.84 9.90 8.27
N GLY A 61 5.88 9.39 8.94
CA GLY A 61 5.85 8.99 10.34
C GLY A 61 5.03 7.74 10.59
N ASN A 62 4.57 7.57 11.83
CA ASN A 62 3.77 6.42 12.23
C ASN A 62 2.34 6.50 11.71
N ILE A 63 1.76 5.31 11.51
CA ILE A 63 0.34 5.16 11.21
C ILE A 63 -0.48 5.52 12.46
N THR A 64 -1.43 6.44 12.30
CA THR A 64 -2.29 6.92 13.39
C THR A 64 -3.62 6.21 13.46
N GLY A 65 -4.03 5.57 12.37
CA GLY A 65 -5.29 4.86 12.30
C GLY A 65 -5.53 4.27 10.91
N TYR A 66 -6.65 3.57 10.79
CA TYR A 66 -7.08 2.97 9.52
C TYR A 66 -8.58 3.09 9.33
N THR A 67 -9.02 3.10 8.08
CA THR A 67 -10.44 3.08 7.69
C THR A 67 -10.69 2.07 6.57
N GLY A 68 -11.94 1.60 6.43
CA GLY A 68 -12.37 0.73 5.32
C GLY A 68 -12.62 1.48 4.00
N SER A 69 -12.41 2.78 3.99
CA SER A 69 -12.52 3.61 2.79
C SER A 69 -11.74 4.89 2.96
N CYS A 70 -11.41 5.52 1.84
CA CYS A 70 -10.82 6.83 1.76
C CYS A 70 -11.56 7.65 0.70
N ASN A 71 -12.04 8.81 1.10
CA ASN A 71 -12.56 9.82 0.18
C ASN A 71 -11.59 10.99 0.20
N ALA A 72 -11.07 11.36 -0.96
CA ALA A 72 -10.25 12.54 -1.10
C ALA A 72 -11.14 13.76 -0.89
N SER A 73 -10.77 14.62 0.05
CA SER A 73 -11.57 15.79 0.43
C SER A 73 -10.65 16.89 0.94
N GLY A 74 -10.81 18.10 0.39
CA GLY A 74 -9.90 19.21 0.65
C GLY A 74 -8.45 18.83 0.36
N SER A 75 -7.61 18.86 1.39
CA SER A 75 -6.20 18.47 1.33
C SER A 75 -5.96 16.96 1.41
N THR A 76 -6.98 16.16 1.71
CA THR A 76 -6.84 14.70 1.84
C THR A 76 -6.73 14.05 0.46
N LYS A 77 -5.62 13.36 0.22
CA LYS A 77 -5.31 12.55 -0.96
C LYS A 77 -5.36 11.07 -0.59
N CYS A 78 -6.13 10.30 -1.36
CA CYS A 78 -6.20 8.85 -1.19
C CYS A 78 -5.31 8.18 -2.24
N LEU A 79 -4.37 7.36 -1.79
CA LEU A 79 -3.46 6.60 -2.63
C LEU A 79 -3.85 5.12 -2.61
N ASP A 80 -3.86 4.46 -3.76
CA ASP A 80 -3.99 3.00 -3.83
C ASP A 80 -2.65 2.30 -3.53
N GLU A 81 -2.62 0.97 -3.62
CA GLU A 81 -1.43 0.16 -3.37
C GLU A 81 -0.29 0.36 -4.37
N SER A 82 -0.60 0.90 -5.54
CA SER A 82 0.34 1.33 -6.58
C SER A 82 0.84 2.76 -6.33
N GLY A 83 0.25 3.45 -5.34
CA GLY A 83 0.49 4.86 -5.07
C GLY A 83 -0.26 5.81 -5.99
N THR A 84 -1.26 5.38 -6.75
CA THR A 84 -2.03 6.30 -7.61
C THR A 84 -3.05 7.06 -6.76
N GLU A 85 -3.16 8.36 -6.99
CA GLU A 85 -4.20 9.18 -6.38
C GLU A 85 -5.58 8.81 -6.94
N LYS A 86 -6.53 8.60 -6.03
CA LYS A 86 -7.92 8.30 -6.35
C LYS A 86 -8.82 9.22 -5.54
N LYS A 87 -9.92 9.67 -6.15
CA LYS A 87 -10.92 10.48 -5.45
C LYS A 87 -11.66 9.69 -4.38
N LYS A 88 -11.85 8.39 -4.62
CA LYS A 88 -12.54 7.47 -3.72
C LYS A 88 -11.91 6.10 -3.83
N LEU A 89 -11.54 5.54 -2.69
CA LEU A 89 -11.07 4.17 -2.54
C LEU A 89 -11.94 3.51 -1.50
N LYS A 90 -12.56 2.39 -1.87
CA LYS A 90 -13.25 1.53 -0.92
C LYS A 90 -12.47 0.23 -0.87
N VAL A 91 -12.14 -0.18 0.34
CA VAL A 91 -11.40 -1.40 0.60
C VAL A 91 -12.36 -2.37 1.27
N ASN A 92 -12.51 -3.55 0.68
CA ASN A 92 -13.46 -4.58 1.11
C ASN A 92 -12.80 -5.57 2.07
#